data_AF-A0AB74CK95-F1
#
_entry.id   AF-A0AB74CK95-F1
#
_cell.length_a   1.000
_cell.length_b   1.000
_cell.length_c   1.000
_cell.angle_alpha   90.00
_cell.angle_beta   90.00
_cell.angle_gamma   90.00
#
_symmetry.space_group_name_H-M   'P 1'
#
loop_
_entity.id
_entity.type
_entity.pdbx_description
1 polymer ?
#
loop_
_entity_poly.entity_id
_entity_poly.type
_entity_poly.pdbx_seq_one_letter_code
_entity_poly.pdbx_strand_id
1 'polypeptide(L)'
;MVVYRAPESRSPFLTSDEERQSFDFFLHQTRYRFPIDFTDPVLRAAHSDEGLARAIISFGALQQIYECGDDPSLLSPQGQFAMRQYGRALEKVRVWLGNGANDLSLVCCLLFACFECIRGCRRAAVVHIKSGLDILLQCGEELAWDVVSRDMMISMFIRLDNQLVGLLGTSLSRTLKRDGERGSSILERVALGPNGEYVVHSLHGVLNSIFHDRLDMALIMEGHSPSVRPVDRRRTSRYLKEWHGRFVETMSSPGLSRQYGTSYVGGQDPDIMRIWYIIGKMYVAVPPDGSEDAWDQFRPGFETIVSLVESYLLRTRQLSQKRAFSFDLGIVSPLYIVGVRCRDMSIRRRAIWLLESCERREILWDSTLAAMAARRVMEFEGSRDIWPKSLGRRVRNVTAVLDDDNGVSIEFE
;
A
#
# COMPACT_ATOMS: atom_id res chain seq x y z
N MET A 1 -12.12 -14.81 23.28
CA MET A 1 -11.45 -13.52 23.48
C MET A 1 -10.14 -13.81 24.21
N VAL A 2 -9.05 -13.98 23.46
CA VAL A 2 -7.72 -14.19 24.06
C VAL A 2 -7.30 -12.84 24.64
N VAL A 3 -7.27 -12.73 25.95
CA VAL A 3 -6.77 -11.54 26.64
C VAL A 3 -5.24 -11.58 26.49
N TYR A 4 -4.69 -10.85 25.52
CA TYR A 4 -3.27 -10.53 25.49
C TYR A 4 -3.00 -9.57 26.65
N ARG A 5 -2.67 -10.13 27.83
CA ARG A 5 -1.91 -9.38 28.83
C ARG A 5 -0.45 -9.35 28.36
N ALA A 6 0.24 -8.23 28.51
CA ALA A 6 1.69 -8.22 28.46
C ALA A 6 2.17 -9.34 29.41
N PRO A 7 2.89 -10.37 28.92
CA PRO A 7 3.28 -11.46 29.78
C PRO A 7 4.21 -10.92 30.86
N GLU A 8 3.88 -11.22 32.11
CA GLU A 8 4.79 -11.06 33.26
C GLU A 8 6.08 -11.91 33.05
N SER A 9 6.09 -12.85 32.09
CA SER A 9 7.28 -13.52 31.59
C SER A 9 7.92 -12.74 30.43
N ARG A 10 8.96 -11.99 30.81
CA ARG A 10 9.91 -11.28 29.94
C ARG A 10 10.30 -12.13 28.73
N SER A 11 9.89 -11.71 27.52
CA SER A 11 10.67 -12.06 26.32
C SER A 11 12.13 -11.74 26.63
N PRO A 12 13.09 -12.68 26.41
CA PRO A 12 14.49 -12.47 26.76
C PRO A 12 15.09 -11.25 26.05
N PHE A 13 14.42 -10.75 25.01
CA PHE A 13 14.85 -9.63 24.19
C PHE A 13 14.36 -8.26 24.71
N LEU A 14 13.43 -8.22 25.69
CA LEU A 14 12.86 -7.00 26.28
C LEU A 14 13.57 -6.65 27.62
N THR A 15 14.77 -6.12 27.48
CA THR A 15 15.70 -5.85 28.58
C THR A 15 15.54 -4.47 29.18
N SER A 16 15.22 -3.45 28.37
CA SER A 16 15.01 -2.06 28.82
C SER A 16 13.53 -1.66 28.87
N ASP A 17 13.23 -0.56 29.57
CA ASP A 17 11.88 -0.01 29.59
C ASP A 17 11.46 0.59 28.25
N GLU A 18 12.41 1.17 27.49
CA GLU A 18 12.16 1.68 26.12
C GLU A 18 11.74 0.54 25.17
N GLU A 19 12.37 -0.64 25.29
CA GLU A 19 12.02 -1.83 24.53
C GLU A 19 10.61 -2.33 24.88
N ARG A 20 10.28 -2.39 26.18
CA ARG A 20 8.96 -2.80 26.65
C ARG A 20 7.88 -1.83 26.18
N GLN A 21 8.09 -0.53 26.34
CA GLN A 21 7.12 0.49 25.93
C GLN A 21 6.85 0.46 24.43
N SER A 22 7.90 0.32 23.61
CA SER A 22 7.76 0.29 22.15
C SER A 22 7.08 -0.99 21.66
N PHE A 23 7.39 -2.14 22.28
CA PHE A 23 6.70 -3.40 22.02
C PHE A 23 5.23 -3.33 22.45
N ASP A 24 4.95 -2.74 23.61
CA ASP A 24 3.59 -2.54 24.12
C ASP A 24 2.77 -1.61 23.21
N PHE A 25 3.38 -0.54 22.70
CA PHE A 25 2.77 0.31 21.69
C PHE A 25 2.41 -0.49 20.43
N PHE A 26 3.30 -1.37 19.96
CA PHE A 26 2.97 -2.22 18.83
C PHE A 26 1.77 -3.14 19.14
N LEU A 27 1.79 -3.79 20.31
CA LEU A 27 0.74 -4.71 20.76
C LEU A 27 -0.62 -4.02 20.89
N HIS A 28 -0.66 -2.78 21.38
CA HIS A 28 -1.91 -2.08 21.68
C HIS A 28 -2.37 -1.09 20.60
N GLN A 29 -1.51 -0.73 19.65
CA GLN A 29 -1.84 0.23 18.59
C GLN A 29 -1.50 -0.30 17.20
N THR A 30 -0.23 -0.61 16.95
CA THR A 30 0.25 -0.99 15.60
C THR A 30 -0.41 -2.25 15.06
N ARG A 31 -0.67 -3.24 15.92
CA ARG A 31 -1.17 -4.54 15.48
C ARG A 31 -2.49 -4.46 14.70
N TYR A 32 -3.32 -3.47 15.00
CA TYR A 32 -4.62 -3.29 14.37
C TYR A 32 -4.53 -2.65 12.98
N ARG A 33 -3.33 -2.28 12.53
CA ARG A 33 -3.08 -1.80 11.16
C ARG A 33 -2.87 -2.94 10.16
N PHE A 34 -2.80 -4.18 10.63
CA PHE A 34 -2.64 -5.37 9.81
C PHE A 34 -3.72 -6.41 10.16
N PRO A 35 -3.99 -7.39 9.28
CA PRO A 35 -4.87 -8.51 9.61
C PRO A 35 -4.41 -9.28 10.85
N ILE A 36 -5.35 -9.76 11.67
CA ILE A 36 -5.03 -10.54 12.88
C ILE A 36 -4.28 -11.83 12.55
N ASP A 37 -4.62 -12.46 11.43
CA ASP A 37 -3.97 -13.67 10.92
C ASP A 37 -2.50 -13.44 10.52
N PHE A 38 -2.09 -12.18 10.39
CA PHE A 38 -0.68 -11.79 10.24
C PHE A 38 -0.06 -11.41 11.60
N THR A 39 -0.72 -10.57 12.39
CA THR A 39 -0.11 -10.03 13.62
C THR A 39 0.02 -11.04 14.75
N ASP A 40 -0.96 -11.91 14.97
CA ASP A 40 -0.95 -12.87 16.06
C ASP A 40 0.21 -13.89 15.92
N PRO A 41 0.45 -14.50 14.74
CA PRO A 41 1.62 -15.35 14.55
C PRO A 41 2.95 -14.60 14.64
N VAL A 42 3.04 -13.38 14.11
CA VAL A 42 4.27 -12.55 14.17
C VAL A 42 4.62 -12.20 15.62
N LEU A 43 3.63 -11.83 16.44
CA LEU A 43 3.83 -11.58 17.87
C LEU A 43 4.26 -12.85 18.61
N ARG A 44 3.70 -14.01 18.27
CA ARG A 44 4.12 -15.31 18.83
C ARG A 44 5.57 -15.62 18.47
N ALA A 45 5.96 -15.46 17.22
CA ALA A 45 7.34 -15.71 16.77
C ALA A 45 8.35 -14.75 17.42
N ALA A 46 7.97 -13.50 17.66
CA ALA A 46 8.81 -12.52 18.34
C ALA A 46 9.13 -12.87 19.82
N HIS A 47 8.42 -13.83 20.42
CA HIS A 47 8.82 -14.35 21.74
C HIS A 47 10.05 -15.27 21.68
N SER A 48 10.30 -15.89 20.53
CA SER A 48 11.38 -16.87 20.34
C SER A 48 12.50 -16.39 19.42
N ASP A 49 12.22 -15.40 18.57
CA ASP A 49 13.17 -14.85 17.61
C ASP A 49 13.57 -13.39 17.93
N GLU A 50 14.86 -13.15 18.13
CA GLU A 50 15.39 -11.82 18.46
C GLU A 50 15.19 -10.84 17.29
N GLY A 51 15.40 -11.26 16.04
CA GLY A 51 15.34 -10.34 14.90
C GLY A 51 13.94 -9.78 14.69
N LEU A 52 12.91 -10.63 14.81
CA LEU A 52 11.51 -10.20 14.76
C LEU A 52 11.15 -9.31 15.94
N ALA A 53 11.58 -9.65 17.16
CA ALA A 53 11.36 -8.80 18.32
C ALA A 53 11.94 -7.39 18.10
N ARG A 54 13.16 -7.30 17.57
CA ARG A 54 13.82 -6.02 17.25
C ARG A 54 13.08 -5.25 16.16
N ALA A 55 12.60 -5.93 15.12
CA ALA A 55 11.80 -5.31 14.07
C ALA A 55 10.49 -4.72 14.62
N ILE A 56 9.76 -5.47 15.44
CA ILE A 56 8.52 -5.02 16.10
C ILE A 56 8.79 -3.81 17.01
N ILE A 57 9.82 -3.86 17.85
CA ILE A 57 10.21 -2.76 18.75
C ILE A 57 10.55 -1.51 17.95
N SER A 58 11.35 -1.65 16.89
CA SER A 58 11.76 -0.52 16.04
C SER A 58 10.55 0.17 15.40
N PHE A 59 9.59 -0.63 14.92
CA PHE A 59 8.43 -0.11 14.24
C PHE A 59 7.40 0.47 15.22
N GLY A 60 7.20 -0.14 16.38
CA GLY A 60 6.37 0.42 17.45
C GLY A 60 6.89 1.78 17.93
N ALA A 61 8.20 1.91 18.15
CA ALA A 61 8.84 3.17 18.52
C ALA A 61 8.65 4.24 17.43
N LEU A 62 8.90 3.88 16.17
CA LEU A 62 8.75 4.82 15.05
C LEU A 62 7.31 5.27 14.85
N GLN A 63 6.34 4.34 14.93
CA GLN A 63 4.93 4.68 14.75
C GLN A 63 4.41 5.56 15.88
N GLN A 64 4.87 5.35 17.12
CA GLN A 64 4.54 6.24 18.22
C GLN A 64 5.00 7.68 17.96
N ILE A 65 6.24 7.85 17.45
CA ILE A 65 6.76 9.15 17.04
C ILE A 65 5.91 9.77 15.93
N TYR A 66 5.53 8.97 14.93
CA TYR A 66 4.76 9.45 13.78
C TYR A 66 3.33 9.89 14.16
N GLU A 67 2.64 9.11 14.99
CA GLU A 67 1.21 9.34 15.29
C GLU A 67 0.98 10.33 16.43
N CYS A 68 1.87 10.35 17.41
CA CYS A 68 1.69 11.15 18.63
C CYS A 68 2.78 12.21 18.82
N GLY A 69 3.95 12.01 18.22
CA GLY A 69 5.13 12.86 18.40
C GLY A 69 5.19 14.06 17.44
N ASP A 70 6.36 14.69 17.39
CA ASP A 70 6.72 15.74 16.43
C ASP A 70 8.22 15.67 16.12
N ASP A 71 8.67 14.49 15.66
CA ASP A 71 10.07 14.24 15.30
C ASP A 71 10.17 13.54 13.93
N PRO A 72 9.87 14.26 12.83
CA PRO A 72 9.91 13.68 11.49
C PRO A 72 11.33 13.32 11.02
N SER A 73 12.36 13.92 11.60
CA SER A 73 13.78 13.69 11.26
C SER A 73 14.43 12.61 12.12
N LEU A 74 13.71 12.03 13.09
CA LEU A 74 14.18 10.99 14.01
C LEU A 74 15.42 11.40 14.81
N LEU A 75 15.53 12.69 15.15
CA LEU A 75 16.66 13.23 15.89
C LEU A 75 16.53 13.05 17.40
N SER A 76 15.30 12.82 17.89
CA SER A 76 15.05 12.58 19.31
C SER A 76 15.72 11.29 19.80
N PRO A 77 15.94 11.13 21.13
CA PRO A 77 16.43 9.88 21.69
C PRO A 77 15.59 8.66 21.28
N GLN A 78 14.26 8.83 21.16
CA GLN A 78 13.35 7.78 20.72
C GLN A 78 13.51 7.46 19.23
N GLY A 79 13.72 8.48 18.38
CA GLY A 79 14.01 8.31 16.96
C GLY A 79 15.32 7.55 16.72
N GLN A 80 16.37 7.93 17.46
CA GLN A 80 17.66 7.23 17.43
C GLN A 80 17.52 5.79 17.97
N PHE A 81 16.71 5.58 19.02
CA PHE A 81 16.40 4.25 19.52
C PHE A 81 15.73 3.37 18.45
N ALA A 82 14.69 3.89 17.78
CA ALA A 82 14.01 3.18 16.69
C ALA A 82 14.99 2.76 15.59
N MET A 83 15.87 3.66 15.16
CA MET A 83 16.91 3.38 14.16
C MET A 83 17.93 2.32 14.62
N ARG A 84 18.36 2.36 15.89
CA ARG A 84 19.27 1.32 16.44
C ARG A 84 18.63 -0.06 16.43
N GLN A 85 17.36 -0.16 16.81
CA GLN A 85 16.63 -1.44 16.82
C GLN A 85 16.40 -1.96 15.40
N TYR A 86 16.08 -1.06 14.47
CA TYR A 86 15.99 -1.37 13.03
C TYR A 86 17.31 -1.94 12.49
N GLY A 87 18.45 -1.30 12.78
CA GLY A 87 19.77 -1.79 12.37
C GLY A 87 20.09 -3.18 12.90
N ARG A 88 19.82 -3.44 14.19
CA ARG A 88 20.00 -4.76 14.81
C ARG A 88 19.10 -5.84 14.19
N ALA A 89 17.87 -5.50 13.83
CA ALA A 89 16.97 -6.42 13.13
C ALA A 89 17.50 -6.76 11.72
N LEU A 90 18.02 -5.77 11.00
CA LEU A 90 18.60 -5.96 9.66
C LEU A 90 19.83 -6.87 9.68
N GLU A 91 20.66 -6.80 10.72
CA GLU A 91 21.79 -7.73 10.93
C GLU A 91 21.33 -9.19 11.02
N LYS A 92 20.21 -9.46 11.70
CA LYS A 92 19.63 -10.81 11.80
C LYS A 92 19.08 -11.29 10.46
N VAL A 93 18.39 -10.43 9.72
CA VAL A 93 17.87 -10.76 8.38
C VAL A 93 18.99 -11.19 7.43
N ARG A 94 20.14 -10.51 7.46
CA ARG A 94 21.30 -10.90 6.63
C ARG A 94 21.78 -12.33 6.93
N VAL A 95 21.74 -12.75 8.19
CA VAL A 95 22.09 -14.12 8.59
C VAL A 95 21.02 -15.11 8.12
N TRP A 96 19.74 -14.78 8.24
CA TRP A 96 18.64 -15.63 7.80
C TRP A 96 18.64 -15.92 6.31
N LEU A 97 18.91 -14.91 5.48
CA LEU A 97 19.02 -15.07 4.03
C LEU A 97 20.14 -16.05 3.65
N GLY A 98 21.25 -16.09 4.41
CA GLY A 98 22.32 -17.07 4.23
C GLY A 98 21.96 -18.49 4.66
N ASN A 99 21.01 -18.63 5.59
CA ASN A 99 20.61 -19.91 6.19
C ASN A 99 19.28 -20.45 5.63
N GLY A 100 18.66 -19.77 4.66
CA GLY A 100 17.38 -20.17 4.07
C GLY A 100 16.15 -19.91 4.94
N ALA A 101 16.25 -19.09 5.98
CA ALA A 101 15.12 -18.71 6.84
C ALA A 101 14.29 -17.57 6.18
N ASN A 102 13.69 -17.90 5.03
CA ASN A 102 13.07 -16.92 4.16
C ASN A 102 11.72 -16.41 4.69
N ASP A 103 10.98 -17.18 5.50
CA ASP A 103 9.70 -16.73 6.09
C ASP A 103 9.89 -15.54 7.05
N LEU A 104 10.87 -15.64 7.95
CA LEU A 104 11.25 -14.53 8.84
C LEU A 104 11.71 -13.30 8.06
N SER A 105 12.46 -13.53 6.98
CA SER A 105 12.94 -12.46 6.10
C SER A 105 11.78 -11.75 5.39
N LEU A 106 10.76 -12.47 4.93
CA LEU A 106 9.55 -11.91 4.32
C LEU A 106 8.77 -11.02 5.29
N VAL A 107 8.59 -11.48 6.54
CA VAL A 107 7.95 -10.66 7.60
C VAL A 107 8.74 -9.38 7.84
N CYS A 108 10.07 -9.48 7.94
CA CYS A 108 10.92 -8.30 8.13
C CYS A 108 10.89 -7.35 6.93
N CYS A 109 10.92 -7.85 5.68
CA CYS A 109 10.77 -7.00 4.49
C CYS A 109 9.49 -6.16 4.55
N LEU A 110 8.37 -6.76 4.97
CA LEU A 110 7.10 -6.05 5.13
C LEU A 110 7.17 -4.98 6.23
N LEU A 111 7.67 -5.32 7.42
CA LEU A 111 7.79 -4.36 8.53
C LEU A 111 8.77 -3.24 8.22
N PHE A 112 9.89 -3.53 7.55
CA PHE A 112 10.88 -2.55 7.14
C PHE A 112 10.37 -1.65 6.01
N ALA A 113 9.58 -2.18 5.08
CA ALA A 113 8.88 -1.35 4.11
C ALA A 113 7.96 -0.33 4.81
N CYS A 114 7.20 -0.77 5.83
CA CYS A 114 6.37 0.14 6.64
C CYS A 114 7.20 1.17 7.38
N PHE A 115 8.30 0.74 8.00
CA PHE A 115 9.23 1.60 8.73
C PHE A 115 9.80 2.71 7.82
N GLU A 116 10.38 2.33 6.68
CA GLU A 116 10.97 3.28 5.74
C GLU A 116 9.90 4.19 5.11
N CYS A 117 8.68 3.67 4.89
CA CYS A 117 7.54 4.48 4.48
C CYS A 117 7.22 5.55 5.52
N ILE A 118 7.10 5.23 6.81
CA ILE A 118 6.81 6.22 7.88
C ILE A 118 7.95 7.24 8.01
N ARG A 119 9.19 6.79 7.90
CA ARG A 119 10.37 7.67 7.92
C ARG A 119 10.45 8.59 6.70
N GLY A 120 9.80 8.23 5.59
CA GLY A 120 9.82 9.00 4.33
C GLY A 120 10.96 8.59 3.39
N CYS A 121 11.74 7.56 3.72
CA CYS A 121 12.78 6.97 2.87
C CYS A 121 12.16 6.01 1.85
N ARG A 122 11.47 6.57 0.86
CA ARG A 122 10.59 5.79 -0.02
C ARG A 122 11.35 4.82 -0.92
N ARG A 123 12.56 5.16 -1.38
CA ARG A 123 13.34 4.24 -2.21
C ARG A 123 13.79 3.01 -1.41
N ALA A 124 14.20 3.20 -0.15
CA ALA A 124 14.48 2.09 0.76
C ALA A 124 13.23 1.21 1.00
N ALA A 125 12.05 1.82 1.13
CA ALA A 125 10.79 1.06 1.21
C ALA A 125 10.54 0.23 -0.05
N VAL A 126 10.72 0.82 -1.25
CA VAL A 126 10.60 0.10 -2.54
C VAL A 126 11.58 -1.08 -2.61
N VAL A 127 12.82 -0.91 -2.15
CA VAL A 127 13.83 -1.99 -2.09
C VAL A 127 13.38 -3.13 -1.18
N HIS A 128 12.80 -2.84 -0.01
CA HIS A 128 12.27 -3.87 0.89
C HIS A 128 11.08 -4.62 0.30
N ILE A 129 10.13 -3.89 -0.30
CA ILE A 129 8.96 -4.51 -0.95
C ILE A 129 9.42 -5.41 -2.10
N LYS A 130 10.32 -4.92 -2.95
CA LYS A 130 10.83 -5.67 -4.08
C LYS A 130 11.60 -6.92 -3.64
N SER A 131 12.53 -6.77 -2.70
CA SER A 131 13.26 -7.92 -2.14
C SER A 131 12.31 -8.97 -1.59
N GLY A 132 11.24 -8.54 -0.89
CA GLY A 132 10.22 -9.45 -0.38
C GLY A 132 9.42 -10.15 -1.49
N LEU A 133 9.07 -9.43 -2.57
CA LEU A 133 8.43 -10.03 -3.75
C LEU A 133 9.34 -11.04 -4.45
N ASP A 134 10.63 -10.71 -4.62
CA ASP A 134 11.62 -11.60 -5.24
C ASP A 134 11.79 -12.88 -4.39
N ILE A 135 11.90 -12.76 -3.06
CA ILE A 135 11.92 -13.92 -2.15
C ILE A 135 10.63 -14.73 -2.27
N LEU A 136 9.46 -14.08 -2.30
CA LEU A 136 8.16 -14.75 -2.39
C LEU A 136 8.00 -15.55 -3.70
N LEU A 137 8.50 -15.01 -4.81
CA LEU A 137 8.47 -15.67 -6.12
C LEU A 137 9.48 -16.83 -6.20
N GLN A 138 10.65 -16.69 -5.56
CA GLN A 138 11.70 -17.71 -5.54
C GLN A 138 11.40 -18.87 -4.60
N CYS A 139 10.78 -18.61 -3.45
CA CYS A 139 10.60 -19.62 -2.39
C CYS A 139 9.37 -20.52 -2.56
N GLY A 140 8.49 -20.21 -3.53
CA GLY A 140 7.46 -21.14 -4.03
C GLY A 140 6.66 -21.92 -2.98
N GLU A 141 6.36 -23.19 -3.28
CA GLU A 141 5.74 -24.17 -2.38
C GLU A 141 6.76 -24.83 -1.42
N GLU A 142 8.05 -24.52 -1.55
CA GLU A 142 9.16 -25.20 -0.86
C GLU A 142 9.45 -24.64 0.53
N LEU A 143 8.92 -23.45 0.85
CA LEU A 143 9.03 -22.86 2.17
C LEU A 143 8.13 -23.58 3.20
N ALA A 144 8.60 -23.75 4.42
CA ALA A 144 7.83 -24.38 5.50
C ALA A 144 6.67 -23.51 6.03
N TRP A 145 6.72 -22.18 5.83
CA TRP A 145 5.70 -21.22 6.30
C TRP A 145 5.42 -21.33 7.81
N ASP A 146 6.48 -21.45 8.61
CA ASP A 146 6.42 -21.70 10.06
C ASP A 146 5.86 -20.52 10.87
N VAL A 147 5.96 -19.30 10.35
CA VAL A 147 5.58 -18.07 11.05
C VAL A 147 4.21 -17.60 10.58
N VAL A 148 4.08 -17.28 9.30
CA VAL A 148 2.83 -16.80 8.71
C VAL A 148 2.48 -17.70 7.54
N SER A 149 1.19 -18.03 7.37
CA SER A 149 0.78 -18.86 6.26
C SER A 149 1.10 -18.22 4.91
N ARG A 150 1.42 -19.06 3.93
CA ARG A 150 1.65 -18.67 2.53
C ARG A 150 0.59 -17.70 2.03
N ASP A 151 -0.68 -18.08 2.12
CA ASP A 151 -1.79 -17.28 1.60
C ASP A 151 -1.91 -15.91 2.26
N MET A 152 -1.59 -15.82 3.57
CA MET A 152 -1.57 -14.54 4.27
C MET A 152 -0.40 -13.68 3.79
N MET A 153 0.81 -14.22 3.68
CA MET A 153 1.97 -13.46 3.18
C MET A 153 1.75 -12.96 1.76
N ILE A 154 1.18 -13.79 0.89
CA ILE A 154 0.76 -13.42 -0.45
C ILE A 154 -0.24 -12.26 -0.41
N SER A 155 -1.24 -12.36 0.45
CA SER A 155 -2.23 -11.31 0.63
C SER A 155 -1.60 -9.98 1.03
N MET A 156 -0.61 -10.02 1.92
CA MET A 156 0.12 -8.83 2.36
C MET A 156 0.97 -8.23 1.24
N PHE A 157 1.70 -9.06 0.49
CA PHE A 157 2.54 -8.58 -0.60
C PHE A 157 1.74 -8.08 -1.80
N ILE A 158 0.57 -8.66 -2.10
CA ILE A 158 -0.35 -8.12 -3.11
C ILE A 158 -0.82 -6.70 -2.75
N ARG A 159 -1.03 -6.41 -1.45
CA ARG A 159 -1.38 -5.06 -1.01
C ARG A 159 -0.24 -4.08 -1.26
N LEU A 160 0.99 -4.45 -0.92
CA LEU A 160 2.19 -3.63 -1.18
C LEU A 160 2.45 -3.42 -2.67
N ASP A 161 2.31 -4.47 -3.46
CA ASP A 161 2.49 -4.47 -4.91
C ASP A 161 1.47 -3.55 -5.60
N ASN A 162 0.20 -3.56 -5.15
CA ASN A 162 -0.79 -2.58 -5.61
C ASN A 162 -0.36 -1.13 -5.36
N GLN A 163 0.28 -0.84 -4.23
CA GLN A 163 0.79 0.51 -3.95
C GLN A 163 1.95 0.87 -4.88
N LEU A 164 2.87 -0.08 -5.13
CA LEU A 164 4.01 0.12 -6.04
C LEU A 164 3.55 0.40 -7.47
N VAL A 165 2.72 -0.49 -8.03
CA VAL A 165 2.23 -0.35 -9.41
C VAL A 165 1.38 0.90 -9.55
N GLY A 166 0.52 1.20 -8.56
CA GLY A 166 -0.34 2.37 -8.58
C GLY A 166 0.41 3.71 -8.51
N LEU A 167 1.52 3.77 -7.77
CA LEU A 167 2.30 5.01 -7.59
C LEU A 167 3.39 5.19 -8.65
N LEU A 168 4.13 4.13 -8.97
CA LEU A 168 5.33 4.21 -9.81
C LEU A 168 5.09 3.72 -11.23
N GLY A 169 4.22 2.73 -11.44
CA GLY A 169 3.99 2.17 -12.78
C GLY A 169 5.30 1.85 -13.51
N THR A 170 5.51 2.44 -14.70
CA THR A 170 6.71 2.24 -15.52
C THR A 170 7.97 2.91 -14.95
N SER A 171 7.83 3.84 -13.98
CA SER A 171 8.95 4.56 -13.37
C SER A 171 9.70 3.78 -12.28
N LEU A 172 9.21 2.60 -11.92
CA LEU A 172 9.84 1.78 -10.87
C LEU A 172 11.33 1.53 -11.15
N SER A 173 11.66 1.22 -12.41
CA SER A 173 13.04 0.98 -12.83
C SER A 173 13.93 2.22 -12.63
N ARG A 174 13.38 3.42 -12.89
CA ARG A 174 14.08 4.70 -12.66
C ARG A 174 14.29 4.97 -11.18
N THR A 175 13.29 4.67 -10.35
CA THR A 175 13.38 4.80 -8.88
C THR A 175 14.45 3.88 -8.28
N LEU A 176 14.68 2.70 -8.88
CA LEU A 176 15.67 1.74 -8.39
C LEU A 176 17.10 1.98 -8.91
N LYS A 177 17.30 2.76 -9.98
CA LYS A 177 18.63 3.02 -10.52
C LYS A 177 19.41 3.96 -9.61
N ARG A 178 20.52 3.48 -9.05
CA ARG A 178 21.68 4.32 -8.71
C ARG A 178 22.76 4.15 -9.79
N ASP A 179 23.56 5.18 -10.02
CA ASP A 179 24.65 5.19 -10.99
C ASP A 179 25.44 3.86 -10.96
N GLY A 180 25.34 3.07 -12.04
CA GLY A 180 26.13 1.86 -12.27
C GLY A 180 25.45 0.50 -12.02
N GLU A 181 24.26 0.43 -11.43
CA GLU A 181 23.58 -0.86 -11.20
C GLU A 181 22.58 -1.22 -12.32
N ARG A 182 22.54 -2.50 -12.73
CA ARG A 182 21.51 -3.02 -13.65
C ARG A 182 20.16 -2.90 -12.96
N GLY A 183 19.37 -1.91 -13.37
CA GLY A 183 17.98 -1.75 -12.93
C GLY A 183 17.24 -3.08 -13.10
N SER A 184 16.64 -3.55 -12.01
CA SER A 184 15.94 -4.83 -12.01
C SER A 184 14.77 -4.87 -12.99
N SER A 185 14.43 -6.09 -13.41
CA SER A 185 13.18 -6.46 -14.09
C SER A 185 11.93 -5.81 -13.48
N ILE A 186 10.97 -5.53 -14.37
CA ILE A 186 9.57 -5.17 -14.07
C ILE A 186 9.00 -6.13 -13.01
N LEU A 187 8.11 -5.63 -12.14
CA LEU A 187 7.42 -6.47 -11.15
C LEU A 187 6.63 -7.56 -11.86
N GLU A 188 6.87 -8.81 -11.48
CA GLU A 188 6.03 -9.90 -11.94
C GLU A 188 4.70 -9.87 -11.20
N ARG A 189 3.61 -10.13 -11.93
CA ARG A 189 2.28 -10.24 -11.35
C ARG A 189 2.28 -11.37 -10.32
N VAL A 190 1.92 -11.02 -9.09
CA VAL A 190 1.78 -12.00 -8.00
C VAL A 190 0.50 -12.82 -8.20
N ALA A 191 0.57 -13.84 -9.05
CA ALA A 191 -0.54 -14.74 -9.36
C ALA A 191 -0.37 -16.05 -8.60
N LEU A 192 -0.91 -16.13 -7.38
CA LEU A 192 -0.71 -17.30 -6.53
C LEU A 192 -2.02 -18.06 -6.31
N GLY A 193 -2.10 -19.18 -7.04
CA GLY A 193 -3.18 -20.16 -7.03
C GLY A 193 -3.28 -20.78 -8.43
N PRO A 194 -3.32 -22.13 -8.57
CA PRO A 194 -3.28 -22.81 -9.87
C PRO A 194 -4.43 -22.40 -10.83
N ASN A 195 -5.51 -21.82 -10.28
CA ASN A 195 -6.69 -21.37 -11.04
C ASN A 195 -6.99 -19.85 -10.92
N GLY A 196 -6.13 -19.07 -10.25
CA GLY A 196 -6.39 -17.65 -9.95
C GLY A 196 -7.43 -17.42 -8.86
N GLU A 197 -7.64 -18.39 -7.96
CA GLU A 197 -8.63 -18.35 -6.88
C GLU A 197 -8.46 -17.11 -5.98
N TYR A 198 -7.23 -16.81 -5.54
CA TYR A 198 -6.94 -15.63 -4.72
C TYR A 198 -7.38 -14.31 -5.39
N VAL A 199 -7.18 -14.21 -6.71
CA VAL A 199 -7.58 -13.04 -7.51
C VAL A 199 -9.09 -12.85 -7.48
N VAL A 200 -9.87 -13.94 -7.54
CA VAL A 200 -11.33 -13.85 -7.58
C VAL A 200 -11.92 -13.52 -6.21
N HIS A 201 -11.35 -14.02 -5.12
CA HIS A 201 -11.93 -13.93 -3.79
C HIS A 201 -11.66 -12.60 -3.05
N SER A 202 -10.54 -11.93 -3.35
CA SER A 202 -10.10 -10.70 -2.67
C SER A 202 -10.15 -9.48 -3.58
N LEU A 203 -10.64 -8.33 -3.08
CA LEU A 203 -10.62 -7.07 -3.83
C LEU A 203 -9.20 -6.68 -4.23
N HIS A 204 -8.23 -6.91 -3.35
CA HIS A 204 -6.82 -6.63 -3.61
C HIS A 204 -6.29 -7.43 -4.79
N GLY A 205 -6.66 -8.71 -4.89
CA GLY A 205 -6.26 -9.58 -5.99
C GLY A 205 -6.89 -9.15 -7.32
N VAL A 206 -8.18 -8.77 -7.31
CA VAL A 206 -8.84 -8.21 -8.50
C VAL A 206 -8.15 -6.91 -8.95
N LEU A 207 -7.91 -5.98 -8.02
CA LEU A 207 -7.25 -4.71 -8.32
C LEU A 207 -5.81 -4.90 -8.79
N ASN A 208 -5.09 -5.87 -8.21
CA ASN A 208 -3.75 -6.23 -8.63
C ASN A 208 -3.72 -6.65 -10.09
N SER A 209 -4.66 -7.51 -10.50
CA SER A 209 -4.80 -7.89 -11.89
C SER A 209 -5.07 -6.69 -12.79
N ILE A 210 -5.98 -5.78 -12.38
CA ILE A 210 -6.31 -4.57 -13.15
C ILE A 210 -5.09 -3.64 -13.30
N PHE A 211 -4.34 -3.40 -12.22
CA PHE A 211 -3.18 -2.50 -12.23
C PHE A 211 -2.02 -3.08 -13.03
N HIS A 212 -1.75 -4.38 -12.89
CA HIS A 212 -0.74 -5.06 -13.69
C HIS A 212 -1.10 -5.12 -15.17
N ASP A 213 -2.36 -5.38 -15.54
CA ASP A 213 -2.78 -5.33 -16.96
C ASP A 213 -2.53 -3.94 -17.58
N ARG A 214 -2.73 -2.88 -16.78
CA ARG A 214 -2.42 -1.52 -17.21
C ARG A 214 -0.93 -1.25 -17.31
N LEU A 215 -0.14 -1.74 -16.35
CA LEU A 215 1.32 -1.64 -16.39
C LEU A 215 1.88 -2.36 -17.61
N ASP A 216 1.46 -3.60 -17.85
CA ASP A 216 1.87 -4.41 -19.00
C ASP A 216 1.57 -3.67 -20.32
N MET A 217 0.38 -3.07 -20.44
CA MET A 217 0.02 -2.28 -21.62
C MET A 217 0.88 -1.02 -21.77
N ALA A 218 1.12 -0.28 -20.69
CA ALA A 218 1.99 0.89 -20.74
C ALA A 218 3.41 0.52 -21.18
N LEU A 219 3.95 -0.60 -20.68
CA LEU A 219 5.27 -1.12 -21.06
C LEU A 219 5.32 -1.52 -22.54
N ILE A 220 4.29 -2.19 -23.05
CA ILE A 220 4.17 -2.52 -24.48
C ILE A 220 4.18 -1.25 -25.34
N MET A 221 3.47 -0.19 -24.90
CA MET A 221 3.45 1.10 -25.59
C MET A 221 4.81 1.80 -25.58
N GLU A 222 5.61 1.61 -24.53
CA GLU A 222 7.00 2.07 -24.44
C GLU A 222 8.00 1.17 -25.20
N GLY A 223 7.52 0.13 -25.89
CA GLY A 223 8.36 -0.79 -26.69
C GLY A 223 9.04 -1.90 -25.90
N HIS A 224 8.66 -2.12 -24.65
CA HIS A 224 9.16 -3.24 -23.84
C HIS A 224 8.40 -4.54 -24.15
N SER A 225 9.10 -5.68 -24.07
CA SER A 225 8.46 -6.99 -24.19
C SER A 225 7.75 -7.34 -22.87
N PRO A 226 6.49 -7.80 -22.89
CA PRO A 226 5.77 -8.16 -21.68
C PRO A 226 6.37 -9.42 -21.05
N SER A 227 6.59 -9.40 -19.73
CA SER A 227 7.06 -10.56 -18.96
C SER A 227 5.97 -11.63 -18.78
N VAL A 228 4.70 -11.21 -18.75
CA VAL A 228 3.52 -12.06 -18.56
C VAL A 228 2.47 -11.72 -19.61
N ARG A 229 1.67 -12.71 -20.04
CA ARG A 229 0.53 -12.43 -20.94
C ARG A 229 -0.49 -11.51 -20.24
N PRO A 230 -0.92 -10.41 -20.86
CA PRO A 230 -1.97 -9.56 -20.30
C PRO A 230 -3.23 -10.37 -20.01
N VAL A 231 -3.90 -10.12 -18.89
CA VAL A 231 -5.18 -10.75 -18.62
C VAL A 231 -6.23 -10.14 -19.55
N ASP A 232 -7.12 -10.98 -20.09
CA ASP A 232 -8.27 -10.50 -20.84
C ASP A 232 -9.12 -9.57 -19.97
N ARG A 233 -9.36 -8.35 -20.46
CA ARG A 233 -10.23 -7.33 -19.84
C ARG A 233 -11.62 -7.87 -19.47
N ARG A 234 -12.13 -8.85 -20.23
CA ARG A 234 -13.41 -9.53 -19.89
C ARG A 234 -13.30 -10.32 -18.60
N ARG A 235 -12.14 -10.93 -18.34
CA ARG A 235 -11.87 -11.72 -17.13
C ARG A 235 -11.77 -10.83 -15.89
N THR A 236 -11.03 -9.73 -15.94
CA THR A 236 -10.95 -8.78 -14.80
C THR A 236 -12.29 -8.10 -14.53
N SER A 237 -13.06 -7.76 -15.58
CA SER A 237 -14.44 -7.28 -15.42
C SER A 237 -15.35 -8.29 -14.72
N ARG A 238 -15.22 -9.59 -15.06
CA ARG A 238 -15.98 -10.67 -14.42
C ARG A 238 -15.60 -10.80 -12.94
N TYR A 239 -14.31 -10.86 -12.62
CA TYR A 239 -13.84 -10.99 -11.24
C TYR A 239 -14.31 -9.84 -10.34
N LEU A 240 -14.28 -8.61 -10.87
CA LEU A 240 -14.78 -7.45 -10.13
C LEU A 240 -16.29 -7.53 -9.86
N LYS A 241 -17.08 -8.02 -10.83
CA LYS A 241 -18.52 -8.23 -10.65
C LYS A 241 -18.83 -9.34 -9.65
N GLU A 242 -18.13 -10.46 -9.74
CA GLU A 242 -18.28 -11.60 -8.82
C GLU A 242 -17.94 -11.19 -7.39
N TRP A 243 -16.82 -10.49 -7.20
CA TRP A 243 -16.46 -9.95 -5.88
C TRP A 243 -17.52 -8.99 -5.35
N HIS A 244 -18.03 -8.09 -6.19
CA HIS A 244 -19.05 -7.13 -5.76
C HIS A 244 -20.38 -7.79 -5.38
N GLY A 245 -20.81 -8.82 -6.10
CA GLY A 245 -21.99 -9.61 -5.76
C GLY A 245 -21.89 -10.16 -4.34
N ARG A 246 -20.78 -10.84 -4.03
CA ARG A 246 -20.53 -11.38 -2.68
C ARG A 246 -20.44 -10.29 -1.61
N PHE A 247 -19.82 -9.15 -1.93
CA PHE A 247 -19.75 -8.01 -1.02
C PHE A 247 -21.15 -7.48 -0.66
N VAL A 248 -22.02 -7.30 -1.64
CA VAL A 248 -23.40 -6.85 -1.43
C VAL A 248 -24.20 -7.87 -0.61
N GLU A 249 -24.11 -9.15 -0.95
CA GLU A 249 -24.77 -10.24 -0.20
C GLU A 249 -24.33 -10.25 1.27
N THR A 250 -23.03 -10.09 1.53
CA THR A 250 -22.47 -10.04 2.89
C THR A 250 -23.00 -8.83 3.66
N MET A 251 -23.08 -7.66 3.02
CA MET A 251 -23.61 -6.44 3.64
C MET A 251 -25.11 -6.53 3.94
N SER A 252 -25.87 -7.28 3.13
CA SER A 252 -27.31 -7.50 3.33
C SER A 252 -27.63 -8.63 4.32
N SER A 253 -26.68 -9.51 4.64
CA SER A 253 -26.89 -10.65 5.54
C SER A 253 -25.63 -10.95 6.37
N PRO A 254 -25.44 -10.25 7.51
CA PRO A 254 -24.21 -10.33 8.31
C PRO A 254 -23.87 -11.74 8.84
N GLY A 255 -24.86 -12.64 8.93
CA GLY A 255 -24.72 -14.00 9.46
C GLY A 255 -24.01 -15.01 8.53
N LEU A 256 -23.83 -14.70 7.24
CA LEU A 256 -23.21 -15.60 6.26
C LEU A 256 -21.67 -15.52 6.23
N SER A 257 -21.08 -14.54 6.92
CA SER A 257 -19.62 -14.30 6.98
C SER A 257 -18.81 -15.50 7.46
N ARG A 258 -19.41 -16.42 8.25
CA ARG A 258 -18.74 -17.64 8.75
C ARG A 258 -18.70 -18.81 7.76
N GLN A 259 -19.54 -18.82 6.73
CA GLN A 259 -19.81 -20.05 5.95
C GLN A 259 -18.88 -20.24 4.74
N TYR A 260 -18.19 -19.18 4.29
CA TYR A 260 -17.37 -19.21 3.07
C TYR A 260 -15.86 -19.37 3.29
N GLY A 261 -15.39 -19.59 4.52
CA GLY A 261 -13.94 -19.64 4.81
C GLY A 261 -13.19 -18.34 4.46
N THR A 262 -13.92 -17.29 4.06
CA THR A 262 -13.40 -15.96 3.81
C THR A 262 -13.23 -15.28 5.16
N SER A 263 -11.99 -15.12 5.63
CA SER A 263 -11.61 -14.27 6.77
C SER A 263 -11.94 -12.77 6.56
N TYR A 264 -12.67 -12.43 5.50
CA TYR A 264 -13.23 -11.12 5.25
C TYR A 264 -14.31 -10.79 6.29
N VAL A 265 -14.07 -9.72 7.05
CA VAL A 265 -14.99 -8.88 7.88
C VAL A 265 -14.32 -8.46 9.21
N GLY A 266 -13.09 -8.87 9.51
CA GLY A 266 -12.40 -8.44 10.74
C GLY A 266 -11.89 -6.98 10.80
N GLY A 267 -11.89 -6.18 9.72
CA GLY A 267 -11.27 -4.84 9.82
C GLY A 267 -11.24 -3.90 8.61
N GLN A 268 -11.95 -4.16 7.50
CA GLN A 268 -11.99 -3.23 6.36
C GLN A 268 -13.31 -2.44 6.32
N ASP A 269 -13.23 -1.12 6.24
CA ASP A 269 -14.40 -0.22 6.23
C ASP A 269 -15.19 -0.37 4.90
N PRO A 270 -16.54 -0.50 4.96
CA PRO A 270 -17.35 -0.74 3.76
C PRO A 270 -17.31 0.41 2.75
N ASP A 271 -17.08 1.66 3.19
CA ASP A 271 -16.94 2.80 2.28
C ASP A 271 -15.61 2.70 1.51
N ILE A 272 -14.52 2.28 2.17
CA ILE A 272 -13.23 2.01 1.50
C ILE A 272 -13.42 0.94 0.43
N MET A 273 -14.08 -0.17 0.77
CA MET A 273 -14.35 -1.25 -0.19
C MET A 273 -15.16 -0.77 -1.39
N ARG A 274 -16.17 0.07 -1.15
CA ARG A 274 -17.00 0.66 -2.22
C ARG A 274 -16.23 1.65 -3.08
N ILE A 275 -15.37 2.48 -2.50
CA ILE A 275 -14.48 3.41 -3.22
C ILE A 275 -13.61 2.63 -4.20
N TRP A 276 -12.92 1.60 -3.71
CA TRP A 276 -12.00 0.82 -4.54
C TRP A 276 -12.71 -0.02 -5.60
N TYR A 277 -13.93 -0.48 -5.36
CA TYR A 277 -14.77 -1.07 -6.40
C TYR A 277 -15.10 -0.08 -7.52
N ILE A 278 -15.46 1.17 -7.17
CA ILE A 278 -15.73 2.23 -8.15
C ILE A 278 -14.47 2.51 -8.98
N ILE A 279 -13.31 2.63 -8.32
CA ILE A 279 -12.00 2.79 -8.99
C ILE A 279 -11.75 1.62 -9.95
N GLY A 280 -11.84 0.38 -9.48
CA GLY A 280 -11.66 -0.81 -10.32
C GLY A 280 -12.57 -0.80 -11.56
N LYS A 281 -13.83 -0.40 -11.39
CA LYS A 281 -14.78 -0.28 -12.51
C LYS A 281 -14.36 0.76 -13.53
N MET A 282 -13.90 1.93 -13.08
CA MET A 282 -13.42 2.99 -13.97
C MET A 282 -12.20 2.50 -14.76
N TYR A 283 -11.23 1.87 -14.09
CA TYR A 283 -10.01 1.36 -14.73
C TYR A 283 -10.29 0.23 -15.73
N VAL A 284 -11.25 -0.64 -15.44
CA VAL A 284 -11.73 -1.66 -16.39
C VAL A 284 -12.50 -1.02 -17.55
N ALA A 285 -13.16 0.11 -17.38
CA ALA A 285 -13.98 0.75 -18.42
C ALA A 285 -13.19 1.71 -19.34
N VAL A 286 -12.11 2.33 -18.84
CA VAL A 286 -11.24 3.19 -19.65
C VAL A 286 -10.08 2.34 -20.21
N PRO A 287 -9.89 2.25 -21.53
CA PRO A 287 -8.73 1.56 -22.08
C PRO A 287 -7.43 2.34 -21.79
N PRO A 288 -6.27 1.68 -21.63
CA PRO A 288 -5.00 2.37 -21.29
C PRO A 288 -4.56 3.40 -22.33
N ASP A 289 -4.88 3.15 -23.61
CA ASP A 289 -4.62 4.03 -24.75
C ASP A 289 -5.78 5.00 -25.05
N GLY A 290 -6.82 5.00 -24.20
CA GLY A 290 -7.99 5.85 -24.34
C GLY A 290 -7.68 7.33 -24.19
N SER A 291 -8.54 8.16 -24.80
CA SER A 291 -8.48 9.61 -24.64
C SER A 291 -8.91 10.04 -23.23
N GLU A 292 -8.32 11.13 -22.72
CA GLU A 292 -8.56 11.63 -21.36
C GLU A 292 -9.99 12.19 -21.14
N ASP A 293 -10.78 12.35 -22.20
CA ASP A 293 -12.22 12.65 -22.11
C ASP A 293 -13.06 11.43 -21.73
N ALA A 294 -12.54 10.21 -21.90
CA ALA A 294 -13.23 8.99 -21.49
C ALA A 294 -13.50 8.94 -19.97
N TRP A 295 -12.79 9.73 -19.16
CA TRP A 295 -13.02 9.84 -17.72
C TRP A 295 -14.25 10.68 -17.36
N ASP A 296 -14.74 11.53 -18.27
CA ASP A 296 -15.82 12.49 -18.00
C ASP A 296 -17.14 11.78 -17.69
N GLN A 297 -17.37 10.62 -18.30
CA GLN A 297 -18.54 9.77 -18.03
C GLN A 297 -18.62 9.33 -16.56
N PHE A 298 -17.51 9.36 -15.81
CA PHE A 298 -17.44 8.93 -14.42
C PHE A 298 -17.61 10.07 -13.41
N ARG A 299 -18.05 11.27 -13.83
CA ARG A 299 -18.39 12.37 -12.92
C ARG A 299 -19.23 11.91 -11.71
N PRO A 300 -20.32 11.13 -11.84
CA PRO A 300 -21.09 10.65 -10.68
C PRO A 300 -20.28 9.71 -9.77
N GLY A 301 -19.39 8.91 -10.35
CA GLY A 301 -18.50 8.03 -9.61
C GLY A 301 -17.46 8.80 -8.79
N PHE A 302 -16.88 9.86 -9.36
CA PHE A 302 -15.97 10.75 -8.64
C PHE A 302 -16.65 11.45 -7.46
N GLU A 303 -17.87 11.98 -7.68
CA GLU A 303 -18.67 12.58 -6.59
C GLU A 303 -18.92 11.57 -5.46
N THR A 304 -19.33 10.35 -5.83
CA THR A 304 -19.56 9.27 -4.86
C THR A 304 -18.31 8.95 -4.05
N ILE A 305 -17.14 8.88 -4.69
CA ILE A 305 -15.86 8.63 -3.99
C ILE A 305 -15.60 9.73 -2.96
N VAL A 306 -15.71 11.00 -3.35
CA VAL A 306 -15.44 12.14 -2.45
C VAL A 306 -16.39 12.12 -1.25
N SER A 307 -17.70 11.90 -1.47
CA SER A 307 -18.68 11.82 -0.37
C SER A 307 -18.47 10.62 0.57
N LEU A 308 -18.05 9.47 0.04
CA LEU A 308 -17.69 8.31 0.87
C LEU A 308 -16.46 8.60 1.72
N VAL A 309 -15.46 9.28 1.17
CA VAL A 309 -14.26 9.68 1.93
C VAL A 309 -14.58 10.70 3.01
N GLU A 310 -15.42 11.70 2.73
CA GLU A 310 -15.92 12.66 3.73
C GLU A 310 -16.60 11.93 4.89
N SER A 311 -17.48 10.98 4.57
CA SER A 311 -18.19 10.16 5.58
C SER A 311 -17.24 9.30 6.39
N TYR A 312 -16.26 8.66 5.75
CA TYR A 312 -15.24 7.85 6.41
C TYR A 312 -14.41 8.70 7.39
N LEU A 313 -13.87 9.82 6.94
CA LEU A 313 -13.03 10.70 7.75
C LEU A 313 -13.78 11.29 8.95
N LEU A 314 -15.07 11.60 8.80
CA LEU A 314 -15.92 12.03 9.92
C LEU A 314 -16.07 10.94 10.99
N ARG A 315 -16.19 9.67 10.60
CA ARG A 315 -16.34 8.54 11.54
C ARG A 315 -15.03 8.13 12.20
N THR A 316 -13.90 8.20 11.48
CA THR A 316 -12.62 7.65 11.95
C THR A 316 -11.68 8.66 12.58
N ARG A 317 -12.08 9.93 12.68
CA ARG A 317 -11.25 10.98 13.27
C ARG A 317 -10.95 10.67 14.75
N GLN A 318 -9.68 10.39 15.06
CA GLN A 318 -9.20 10.25 16.43
C GLN A 318 -8.51 11.53 16.88
N LEU A 319 -9.01 12.16 17.95
CA LEU A 319 -8.47 13.43 18.44
C LEU A 319 -7.07 13.31 19.06
N SER A 320 -6.67 12.11 19.48
CA SER A 320 -5.37 11.84 20.11
C SER A 320 -4.24 11.56 19.10
N GLN A 321 -4.56 11.32 17.83
CA GLN A 321 -3.57 11.05 16.79
C GLN A 321 -3.41 12.28 15.91
N LYS A 322 -2.17 12.75 15.74
CA LYS A 322 -1.84 13.83 14.80
C LYS A 322 -1.89 13.33 13.36
N ARG A 323 -1.25 12.18 13.11
CA ARG A 323 -1.12 11.57 11.78
C ARG A 323 -1.65 10.16 11.78
N ALA A 324 -2.18 9.72 10.64
CA ALA A 324 -2.69 8.38 10.45
C ALA A 324 -1.77 7.55 9.56
N PHE A 325 -1.52 6.30 9.95
CA PHE A 325 -0.84 5.30 9.12
C PHE A 325 -1.78 4.14 8.77
N SER A 326 -1.71 3.63 7.54
CA SER A 326 -2.41 2.40 7.16
C SER A 326 -1.53 1.54 6.25
N PHE A 327 -1.57 0.24 6.48
CA PHE A 327 -0.95 -0.75 5.59
C PHE A 327 -1.80 -1.04 4.35
N ASP A 328 -3.08 -0.70 4.41
CA ASP A 328 -4.10 -1.24 3.53
C ASP A 328 -4.50 -0.27 2.41
N LEU A 329 -5.35 -0.75 1.49
CA LEU A 329 -6.12 0.13 0.62
C LEU A 329 -6.83 1.19 1.45
N GLY A 330 -6.62 2.46 1.11
CA GLY A 330 -7.24 3.57 1.82
C GLY A 330 -7.80 4.62 0.86
N ILE A 331 -7.71 5.88 1.26
CA ILE A 331 -8.38 7.01 0.61
C ILE A 331 -7.41 7.90 -0.17
N VAL A 332 -6.10 7.81 0.05
CA VAL A 332 -5.12 8.74 -0.53
C VAL A 332 -5.03 8.53 -2.04
N SER A 333 -4.80 7.30 -2.50
CA SER A 333 -4.74 6.99 -3.94
C SER A 333 -6.07 7.30 -4.68
N PRO A 334 -7.26 6.92 -4.16
CA PRO A 334 -8.54 7.29 -4.79
C PRO A 334 -8.77 8.80 -4.88
N LEU A 335 -8.48 9.57 -3.82
CA LEU A 335 -8.61 11.03 -3.86
C LEU A 335 -7.62 11.64 -4.87
N TYR A 336 -6.40 11.12 -4.96
CA TYR A 336 -5.43 11.53 -5.97
C TYR A 336 -5.96 11.28 -7.38
N ILE A 337 -6.52 10.09 -7.64
CA ILE A 337 -7.13 9.74 -8.93
C ILE A 337 -8.26 10.72 -9.28
N VAL A 338 -9.15 11.03 -8.33
CA VAL A 338 -10.19 12.05 -8.53
C VAL A 338 -9.55 13.40 -8.86
N GLY A 339 -8.52 13.79 -8.11
CA GLY A 339 -7.79 15.05 -8.23
C GLY A 339 -7.07 15.24 -9.57
N VAL A 340 -6.67 14.17 -10.27
CA VAL A 340 -5.99 14.28 -11.57
C VAL A 340 -6.88 13.97 -12.76
N ARG A 341 -7.92 13.14 -12.60
CA ARG A 341 -8.79 12.70 -13.71
C ARG A 341 -10.08 13.52 -13.86
N CYS A 342 -10.67 14.01 -12.76
CA CYS A 342 -11.97 14.67 -12.80
C CYS A 342 -11.90 16.08 -13.42
N ARG A 343 -12.74 16.36 -14.43
CA ARG A 343 -12.86 17.71 -15.03
C ARG A 343 -13.74 18.67 -14.24
N ASP A 344 -14.60 18.17 -13.36
CA ASP A 344 -15.44 19.01 -12.52
C ASP A 344 -14.59 19.68 -11.43
N MET A 345 -14.40 20.98 -11.56
CA MET A 345 -13.54 21.77 -10.68
C MET A 345 -13.98 21.74 -9.21
N SER A 346 -15.28 21.59 -8.94
CA SER A 346 -15.80 21.54 -7.58
C SER A 346 -15.42 20.24 -6.88
N ILE A 347 -15.60 19.10 -7.57
CA ILE A 347 -15.24 17.77 -7.08
C ILE A 347 -13.72 17.67 -6.90
N ARG A 348 -12.97 18.16 -7.89
CA ARG A 348 -11.52 18.13 -7.90
C ARG A 348 -10.92 18.91 -6.72
N ARG A 349 -11.40 20.13 -6.46
CA ARG A 349 -10.97 20.95 -5.32
C ARG A 349 -11.30 20.31 -3.98
N ARG A 350 -12.48 19.68 -3.85
CA ARG A 350 -12.84 18.92 -2.65
C ARG A 350 -11.88 17.76 -2.42
N ALA A 351 -11.57 16.98 -3.46
CA ALA A 351 -10.63 15.86 -3.34
C ALA A 351 -9.23 16.32 -2.89
N ILE A 352 -8.71 17.40 -3.49
CA ILE A 352 -7.41 17.98 -3.11
C ILE A 352 -7.45 18.49 -1.66
N TRP A 353 -8.52 19.20 -1.27
CA TRP A 353 -8.67 19.70 0.10
C TRP A 353 -8.70 18.57 1.15
N LEU A 354 -9.36 17.44 0.84
CA LEU A 354 -9.36 16.26 1.71
C LEU A 354 -7.96 15.65 1.85
N LEU A 355 -7.18 15.59 0.76
CA LEU A 355 -5.79 15.13 0.80
C LEU A 355 -4.92 16.03 1.69
N GLU A 356 -5.11 17.34 1.61
CA GLU A 356 -4.36 18.34 2.40
C GLU A 356 -4.71 18.26 3.89
N SER A 357 -5.94 17.89 4.23
CA SER A 357 -6.45 17.98 5.59
C SER A 357 -6.33 16.68 6.41
N CYS A 358 -6.06 15.54 5.78
CA CYS A 358 -6.14 14.25 6.47
C CYS A 358 -4.83 13.74 7.11
N GLU A 359 -3.68 14.39 6.84
CA GLU A 359 -2.34 14.03 7.37
C GLU A 359 -2.10 12.51 7.46
N ARG A 360 -2.18 11.85 6.30
CA ARG A 360 -2.28 10.40 6.22
C ARG A 360 -1.20 9.78 5.36
N ARG A 361 -0.68 8.64 5.81
CA ARG A 361 0.24 7.78 5.06
C ARG A 361 -0.33 6.38 4.86
N GLU A 362 -0.40 5.95 3.61
CA GLU A 362 -0.88 4.65 3.17
C GLU A 362 0.27 3.93 2.47
N ILE A 363 1.20 3.39 3.28
CA ILE A 363 2.50 2.87 2.85
C ILE A 363 3.24 3.92 1.99
N LEU A 364 3.31 3.74 0.66
CA LEU A 364 4.05 4.62 -0.24
C LEU A 364 3.31 5.94 -0.51
N TRP A 365 1.98 5.95 -0.33
CA TRP A 365 1.16 7.12 -0.57
C TRP A 365 1.19 8.06 0.63
N ASP A 366 1.55 9.31 0.36
CA ASP A 366 1.52 10.40 1.31
C ASP A 366 0.47 11.42 0.87
N SER A 367 -0.47 11.76 1.76
CA SER A 367 -1.60 12.61 1.39
C SER A 367 -1.18 14.02 0.99
N THR A 368 -0.15 14.57 1.64
CA THR A 368 0.38 15.91 1.33
C THR A 368 1.10 15.91 -0.01
N LEU A 369 1.94 14.92 -0.30
CA LEU A 369 2.58 14.81 -1.62
C LEU A 369 1.55 14.59 -2.73
N ALA A 370 0.56 13.73 -2.49
CA ALA A 370 -0.53 13.47 -3.44
C ALA A 370 -1.35 14.75 -3.72
N ALA A 371 -1.63 15.56 -2.69
CA ALA A 371 -2.30 16.84 -2.86
C ALA A 371 -1.49 17.80 -3.73
N MET A 372 -0.20 17.96 -3.45
CA MET A 372 0.69 18.83 -4.23
C MET A 372 0.74 18.40 -5.70
N ALA A 373 0.89 17.10 -5.94
CA ALA A 373 0.87 16.53 -7.29
C ALA A 373 -0.45 16.84 -8.01
N ALA A 374 -1.58 16.54 -7.40
CA ALA A 374 -2.90 16.75 -7.99
C ALA A 374 -3.20 18.25 -8.24
N ARG A 375 -2.78 19.12 -7.32
CA ARG A 375 -2.86 20.58 -7.45
C ARG A 375 -2.04 21.07 -8.64
N ARG A 376 -0.82 20.53 -8.82
CA ARG A 376 0.04 20.90 -9.94
C ARG A 376 -0.56 20.48 -11.28
N VAL A 377 -1.16 19.30 -11.38
CA VAL A 377 -1.92 18.87 -12.57
C VAL A 377 -3.06 19.85 -12.84
N MET A 378 -3.83 20.23 -11.81
CA MET A 378 -4.96 21.14 -11.95
C MET A 378 -4.54 22.53 -12.47
N GLU A 379 -3.42 23.05 -11.97
CA GLU A 379 -2.85 24.32 -12.42
C GLU A 379 -2.34 24.25 -13.85
N PHE A 380 -1.66 23.15 -14.21
CA PHE A 380 -1.12 22.96 -15.55
C PHE A 380 -2.24 22.91 -16.61
N GLU A 381 -3.31 22.17 -16.34
CA GLU A 381 -4.48 22.09 -17.23
C GLU A 381 -5.28 23.41 -17.27
N GLY A 382 -5.19 24.23 -16.22
CA GLY A 382 -5.84 25.54 -16.13
C GLY A 382 -5.03 26.71 -16.69
N SER A 383 -3.75 26.52 -17.00
CA SER A 383 -2.84 27.59 -17.46
C SER A 383 -3.17 28.01 -18.90
N ARG A 384 -3.43 29.31 -19.09
CA ARG A 384 -3.98 29.91 -20.32
C ARG A 384 -2.94 30.35 -21.35
N ASP A 385 -1.66 30.26 -21.04
CA ASP A 385 -0.61 30.86 -21.86
C ASP A 385 0.05 29.79 -22.74
N ILE A 386 -0.25 29.82 -24.05
CA ILE A 386 0.67 29.64 -25.20
C ILE A 386 -0.06 29.16 -26.51
N TRP A 387 -1.28 28.60 -26.52
CA TRP A 387 -1.91 28.09 -27.77
C TRP A 387 -3.47 28.17 -27.81
N PRO A 388 -4.15 28.13 -28.99
CA PRO A 388 -5.59 28.40 -29.11
C PRO A 388 -6.53 27.44 -28.36
N LYS A 389 -7.64 28.00 -27.88
CA LYS A 389 -8.67 27.48 -26.95
C LYS A 389 -9.43 26.20 -27.35
N SER A 390 -9.15 25.56 -28.48
CA SER A 390 -10.04 24.52 -29.03
C SER A 390 -9.83 23.10 -28.46
N LEU A 391 -8.74 22.83 -27.74
CA LEU A 391 -8.55 21.59 -26.98
C LEU A 391 -8.00 21.92 -25.59
N GLY A 392 -8.80 21.74 -24.54
CA GLY A 392 -8.30 21.84 -23.17
C GLY A 392 -7.16 20.84 -22.97
N ARG A 393 -5.99 21.31 -22.52
CA ARG A 393 -4.84 20.43 -22.24
C ARG A 393 -5.22 19.52 -21.08
N ARG A 394 -5.03 18.22 -21.26
CA ARG A 394 -5.18 17.21 -20.20
C ARG A 394 -3.86 16.51 -20.02
N VAL A 395 -3.42 16.39 -18.79
CA VAL A 395 -2.24 15.58 -18.47
C VAL A 395 -2.64 14.13 -18.64
N ARG A 396 -1.89 13.40 -19.45
CA ARG A 396 -2.15 11.98 -19.71
C ARG A 396 -1.46 11.12 -18.66
N ASN A 397 -0.19 11.41 -18.41
CA ASN A 397 0.64 10.67 -17.46
C ASN A 397 1.22 11.61 -16.40
N VAL A 398 1.13 11.17 -15.15
CA VAL A 398 1.86 11.77 -14.03
C VAL A 398 2.83 10.72 -13.55
N THR A 399 4.12 10.99 -13.68
CA THR A 399 5.15 10.04 -13.29
C THR A 399 5.85 10.53 -12.04
N ALA A 400 5.84 9.71 -10.98
CA ALA A 400 6.64 9.94 -9.79
C ALA A 400 7.96 9.17 -9.90
N VAL A 401 9.10 9.84 -9.64
CA VAL A 401 10.39 9.19 -9.42
C VAL A 401 10.81 9.53 -7.99
N LEU A 402 11.14 8.50 -7.21
CA LEU A 402 11.49 8.66 -5.80
C LEU A 402 13.01 8.67 -5.66
N ASP A 403 13.56 9.79 -5.19
CA ASP A 403 14.96 9.96 -4.87
C ASP A 403 15.07 10.28 -3.37
N ASP A 404 15.97 9.57 -2.66
CA ASP A 404 16.15 9.82 -1.22
C ASP A 404 16.88 11.15 -0.97
N ASP A 405 17.73 11.57 -1.92
CA ASP A 405 18.58 12.77 -1.79
C ASP A 405 17.88 14.01 -2.35
N ASN A 406 17.07 13.84 -3.41
CA ASN A 406 16.35 14.94 -4.08
C ASN A 406 14.83 14.96 -3.83
N GLY A 407 14.30 14.02 -3.05
CA GLY A 407 12.87 13.91 -2.77
C GLY A 407 12.07 13.30 -3.92
N VAL A 408 10.81 13.70 -4.08
CA VAL A 408 9.93 13.17 -5.13
C VAL A 408 9.92 14.12 -6.33
N SER A 409 10.44 13.67 -7.47
CA SER A 409 10.27 14.40 -8.73
C SER A 409 9.00 13.92 -9.44
N ILE A 410 8.24 14.88 -9.97
CA ILE A 410 6.98 14.62 -10.65
C ILE A 410 7.07 15.18 -12.07
N GLU A 411 6.94 14.30 -13.04
CA GLU A 411 6.95 14.62 -14.47
C GLU A 411 5.52 14.54 -15.02
N PHE A 412 5.17 15.46 -15.92
CA PHE A 412 3.86 15.52 -16.57
C PHE A 412 4.06 15.32 -18.07
N GLU A 413 3.30 14.40 -18.67
CA GLU A 413 3.25 14.17 -20.12
C GLU A 413 1.86 14.44 -20.68
#